data_AF-W1WGV0-F1
#
_entry.id   AF-W1WGV0-F1
#
_cell.length_a   1.000
_cell.length_b   1.000
_cell.length_c   1.000
_cell.angle_alpha   90.00
_cell.angle_beta   90.00
_cell.angle_gamma   90.00
#
_symmetry.space_group_name_H-M   'P 1'
#
loop_
_entity.id
_entity.type
_entity.pdbx_description
1 polymer ?
#
loop_
_entity_poly.entity_id
_entity_poly.type
_entity_poly.pdbx_seq_one_letter_code
_entity_poly.pdbx_strand_id
1 'polypeptide(L)'
;GSDAAATADYSIAIGNKANASTANSIALGADSTTRSATNVTSATVAGHTYGGFAGTSPVGSVSVGKAGQERQIHNVAAGKISADSTDAVNGSQLYSVANDLQTQINNSTPGQINNNITNLNNRVGNVEKRVNKVGAGSAALAALHPLDFNPDDK
;
A
#
# COMPACT_ATOMS: atom_id res chain seq x y z
N GLY A 1 -23.62 28.26 20.24
CA GLY A 1 -22.80 28.98 21.25
C GLY A 1 -22.91 30.46 20.96
N SER A 2 -22.18 31.29 21.69
CA SER A 2 -21.97 32.69 21.27
C SER A 2 -21.43 32.71 19.82
N ASP A 3 -21.93 33.63 18.99
CA ASP A 3 -21.51 33.85 17.61
C ASP A 3 -21.65 32.64 16.65
N ALA A 4 -22.50 31.66 16.96
CA ALA A 4 -22.86 30.63 15.98
C ALA A 4 -23.70 31.26 14.85
N ALA A 5 -23.32 31.04 13.60
CA ALA A 5 -23.98 31.60 12.43
C ALA A 5 -24.33 30.52 11.42
N ALA A 6 -25.61 30.30 11.17
CA ALA A 6 -26.14 29.51 10.07
C ALA A 6 -26.74 30.48 9.05
N THR A 7 -25.98 30.81 8.00
CA THR A 7 -26.32 31.91 7.08
C THR A 7 -26.82 31.44 5.72
N ALA A 8 -26.66 30.15 5.40
CA ALA A 8 -27.17 29.56 4.17
C ALA A 8 -28.47 28.78 4.39
N ASP A 9 -29.22 28.56 3.31
CA ASP A 9 -30.47 27.80 3.35
C ASP A 9 -30.26 26.39 3.92
N TYR A 10 -31.15 25.98 4.84
CA TYR A 10 -31.14 24.67 5.48
C TYR A 10 -29.81 24.32 6.19
N SER A 11 -29.04 25.33 6.62
CA SER A 11 -27.77 25.13 7.32
C SER A 11 -27.94 25.05 8.84
N ILE A 12 -26.99 24.40 9.51
CA ILE A 12 -26.97 24.26 10.98
C ILE A 12 -25.58 24.62 11.50
N ALA A 13 -25.51 25.49 12.52
CA ALA A 13 -24.26 25.84 13.20
C ALA A 13 -24.35 25.55 14.71
N ILE A 14 -23.52 24.61 15.19
CA ILE A 14 -23.49 24.17 16.59
C ILE A 14 -22.09 24.38 17.15
N GLY A 15 -21.89 25.42 17.97
CA GLY A 15 -20.61 25.71 18.62
C GLY A 15 -20.43 27.20 18.86
N ASN A 16 -19.40 27.60 19.61
CA ASN A 16 -18.98 29.02 19.65
C ASN A 16 -18.31 29.37 18.32
N LYS A 17 -18.71 30.45 17.63
CA LYS A 17 -18.14 30.85 16.33
C LYS A 17 -18.22 29.80 15.20
N ALA A 18 -19.11 28.81 15.34
CA ALA A 18 -19.40 27.88 14.25
C ALA A 18 -20.10 28.65 13.11
N ASN A 19 -19.64 28.47 11.87
CA ASN A 19 -20.13 29.21 10.70
C ASN A 19 -20.55 28.25 9.59
N ALA A 20 -21.86 28.05 9.44
CA ALA A 20 -22.46 27.27 8.37
C ALA A 20 -22.97 28.23 7.27
N SER A 21 -22.10 28.50 6.29
CA SER A 21 -22.32 29.40 5.16
C SER A 21 -22.56 28.69 3.83
N THR A 22 -22.71 27.36 3.86
CA THR A 22 -23.01 26.52 2.69
C THR A 22 -24.39 25.89 2.86
N ALA A 23 -25.21 25.90 1.81
CA ALA A 23 -26.56 25.35 1.87
C ALA A 23 -26.56 23.86 2.25
N ASN A 24 -27.62 23.39 2.92
CA ASN A 24 -27.81 21.99 3.34
C ASN A 24 -26.64 21.41 4.16
N SER A 25 -25.84 22.26 4.84
CA SER A 25 -24.59 21.85 5.49
C SER A 25 -24.60 22.15 7.00
N ILE A 26 -23.73 21.47 7.73
CA ILE A 26 -23.62 21.55 9.20
C ILE A 26 -22.20 21.96 9.58
N ALA A 27 -22.04 23.01 10.40
CA ALA A 27 -20.81 23.30 11.14
C ALA A 27 -20.96 22.82 12.59
N LEU A 28 -20.16 21.84 12.99
CA LEU A 28 -20.24 21.16 14.29
C LEU A 28 -18.94 21.31 15.10
N GLY A 29 -19.02 22.05 16.20
CA GLY A 29 -17.91 22.36 17.10
C GLY A 29 -17.47 23.82 17.00
N ALA A 30 -16.76 24.30 18.03
CA ALA A 30 -16.28 25.68 18.05
C ALA A 30 -15.40 26.00 16.82
N ASP A 31 -15.56 27.18 16.25
CA ASP A 31 -14.80 27.68 15.10
C ASP A 31 -14.91 26.84 13.81
N SER A 32 -15.82 25.87 13.74
CA SER A 32 -16.01 25.03 12.55
C SER A 32 -16.64 25.83 11.42
N THR A 33 -16.19 25.61 10.19
CA THR A 33 -16.71 26.32 9.01
C THR A 33 -17.13 25.31 7.94
N THR A 34 -18.33 25.44 7.38
CA THR A 34 -18.74 24.62 6.23
C THR A 34 -17.99 25.03 4.96
N ARG A 35 -17.89 24.09 4.03
CA ARG A 35 -17.47 24.32 2.64
C ARG A 35 -18.39 23.54 1.71
N SER A 36 -18.47 23.98 0.45
CA SER A 36 -19.14 23.21 -0.61
C SER A 36 -18.64 21.76 -0.64
N ALA A 37 -19.57 20.82 -0.72
CA ALA A 37 -19.26 19.42 -0.85
C ALA A 37 -18.66 19.14 -2.23
N THR A 38 -17.62 18.32 -2.27
CA THR A 38 -16.96 17.94 -3.52
C THR A 38 -17.58 16.64 -4.02
N ASN A 39 -18.06 16.62 -5.26
CA ASN A 39 -18.43 15.38 -5.91
C ASN A 39 -17.16 14.61 -6.29
N VAL A 40 -16.99 13.41 -5.73
CA VAL A 40 -15.83 12.53 -5.98
C VAL A 40 -16.32 11.22 -6.57
N THR A 41 -16.09 11.03 -7.87
CA THR A 41 -16.47 9.79 -8.60
C THR A 41 -15.31 8.82 -8.78
N SER A 42 -14.08 9.33 -8.67
CA SER A 42 -12.83 8.57 -8.80
C SER A 42 -11.66 9.27 -8.11
N ALA A 43 -10.59 8.53 -7.82
CA ALA A 43 -9.32 9.05 -7.33
C ALA A 43 -8.15 8.29 -7.97
N THR A 44 -7.10 9.00 -8.36
CA THR A 44 -5.88 8.39 -8.90
C THR A 44 -4.78 8.42 -7.85
N VAL A 45 -4.21 7.26 -7.53
CA VAL A 45 -3.08 7.13 -6.61
C VAL A 45 -2.00 6.30 -7.29
N ALA A 46 -0.77 6.83 -7.34
CA ALA A 46 0.38 6.16 -7.97
C ALA A 46 0.09 5.64 -9.41
N GLY A 47 -0.69 6.40 -10.20
CA GLY A 47 -1.05 6.03 -11.57
C GLY A 47 -2.20 5.02 -11.70
N HIS A 48 -2.76 4.52 -10.59
CA HIS A 48 -3.95 3.68 -10.60
C HIS A 48 -5.20 4.49 -10.27
N THR A 49 -6.24 4.37 -11.10
CA THR A 49 -7.51 5.07 -10.89
C THR A 49 -8.52 4.15 -10.21
N TYR A 50 -8.89 4.51 -8.99
CA TYR A 50 -10.00 3.94 -8.24
C TYR A 50 -11.28 4.69 -8.63
N GLY A 51 -12.36 3.96 -8.94
CA GLY A 51 -13.64 4.54 -9.32
C GLY A 51 -14.81 3.66 -8.89
N GLY A 52 -16.01 4.03 -9.32
CA GLY A 52 -17.24 3.34 -8.91
C GLY A 52 -17.65 3.65 -7.46
N PHE A 53 -17.26 4.82 -6.95
CA PHE A 53 -17.62 5.25 -5.60
C PHE A 53 -19.14 5.44 -5.47
N ALA A 54 -19.70 5.09 -4.32
CA ALA A 54 -21.05 5.44 -3.93
C ALA A 54 -21.12 6.89 -3.42
N GLY A 55 -22.33 7.48 -3.35
CA GLY A 55 -22.52 8.81 -2.77
C GLY A 55 -22.00 9.98 -3.61
N THR A 56 -21.92 9.84 -4.94
CA THR A 56 -21.36 10.81 -5.89
C THR A 56 -22.26 12.01 -6.20
N SER A 57 -23.19 12.34 -5.32
CA SER A 57 -24.08 13.49 -5.45
C SER A 57 -24.36 14.07 -4.06
N PRO A 58 -23.33 14.63 -3.38
CA PRO A 58 -23.51 15.16 -2.05
C PRO A 58 -24.39 16.40 -2.10
N VAL A 59 -25.37 16.47 -1.20
CA VAL A 59 -26.30 17.61 -1.08
C VAL A 59 -25.75 18.75 -0.22
N GLY A 60 -24.72 18.46 0.59
CA GLY A 60 -24.08 19.37 1.54
C GLY A 60 -22.95 18.66 2.28
N SER A 61 -22.37 19.31 3.30
CA SER A 61 -21.28 18.76 4.10
C SER A 61 -21.54 18.88 5.61
N VAL A 62 -20.98 17.95 6.38
CA VAL A 62 -20.84 18.09 7.84
C VAL A 62 -19.38 18.41 8.14
N SER A 63 -19.12 19.65 8.52
CA SER A 63 -17.80 20.12 8.90
C SER A 63 -17.63 20.04 10.42
N VAL A 64 -16.64 19.28 10.87
CA VAL A 64 -16.28 19.15 12.30
C VAL A 64 -15.15 20.10 12.71
N GLY A 65 -14.77 21.04 11.85
CA GLY A 65 -13.65 21.96 12.11
C GLY A 65 -13.41 22.93 10.97
N LYS A 66 -12.16 23.38 10.83
CA LYS A 66 -11.68 24.17 9.70
C LYS A 66 -10.22 23.83 9.44
N ALA A 67 -9.66 24.32 8.33
CA ALA A 67 -8.26 24.11 8.00
C ALA A 67 -7.34 24.57 9.16
N GLY A 68 -6.45 23.69 9.60
CA GLY A 68 -5.55 23.90 10.73
C GLY A 68 -6.20 23.79 12.11
N GLN A 69 -7.49 23.45 12.18
CA GLN A 69 -8.25 23.19 13.41
C GLN A 69 -9.19 22.00 13.19
N GLU A 70 -8.63 20.92 12.65
CA GLU A 70 -9.32 19.66 12.44
C GLU A 70 -9.61 18.95 13.77
N ARG A 71 -10.62 18.08 13.78
CA ARG A 71 -10.99 17.27 14.94
C ARG A 71 -10.89 15.79 14.62
N GLN A 72 -10.50 15.01 15.63
CA GLN A 72 -10.66 13.57 15.60
C GLN A 72 -12.13 13.20 15.80
N ILE A 73 -12.59 12.18 15.08
CA ILE A 73 -13.90 11.58 15.26
C ILE A 73 -13.68 10.23 15.94
N HIS A 74 -14.07 10.12 17.21
CA HIS A 74 -13.89 8.91 18.02
C HIS A 74 -15.15 8.06 18.08
N ASN A 75 -14.97 6.80 18.49
CA ASN A 75 -16.06 5.84 18.69
C ASN A 75 -16.87 5.54 17.41
N VAL A 76 -16.20 5.58 16.26
CA VAL A 76 -16.75 5.19 14.97
C VAL A 76 -16.71 3.66 14.87
N ALA A 77 -17.88 3.02 14.87
CA ALA A 77 -17.99 1.59 14.60
C ALA A 77 -17.46 1.25 13.19
N ALA A 78 -17.14 -0.01 12.93
CA ALA A 78 -16.67 -0.42 11.61
C ALA A 78 -17.78 -0.19 10.56
N GLY A 79 -17.48 0.56 9.51
CA GLY A 79 -18.40 0.81 8.40
C GLY A 79 -18.51 -0.38 7.45
N LYS A 80 -19.59 -0.49 6.69
CA LYS A 80 -19.72 -1.52 5.66
C LYS A 80 -18.60 -1.37 4.61
N ILE A 81 -17.94 -2.47 4.25
CA ILE A 81 -16.94 -2.50 3.16
C ILE A 81 -17.58 -3.16 1.94
N SER A 82 -18.16 -2.36 1.06
CA SER A 82 -18.81 -2.80 -0.19
C SER A 82 -18.89 -1.64 -1.20
N ALA A 83 -19.14 -1.96 -2.47
CA ALA A 83 -19.19 -0.96 -3.56
C ALA A 83 -20.30 0.10 -3.39
N ASP A 84 -21.38 -0.24 -2.68
CA ASP A 84 -22.52 0.64 -2.40
C ASP A 84 -22.45 1.35 -1.04
N SER A 85 -21.38 1.14 -0.26
CA SER A 85 -21.26 1.71 1.09
C SER A 85 -21.04 3.22 1.06
N THR A 86 -21.77 3.92 1.93
CA THR A 86 -21.55 5.34 2.25
C THR A 86 -21.18 5.55 3.72
N ASP A 87 -20.74 4.49 4.39
CA ASP A 87 -20.35 4.52 5.79
C ASP A 87 -18.93 5.07 5.95
N ALA A 88 -18.68 5.78 7.05
CA ALA A 88 -17.32 6.13 7.42
C ALA A 88 -16.54 4.85 7.81
N VAL A 89 -15.33 4.70 7.28
CA VAL A 89 -14.40 3.65 7.72
C VAL A 89 -13.60 4.12 8.93
N ASN A 90 -13.37 3.23 9.90
CA ASN A 90 -12.54 3.54 11.06
C ASN A 90 -11.09 3.04 10.89
N GLY A 91 -10.21 3.43 11.81
CA GLY A 91 -8.79 3.09 11.75
C GLY A 91 -8.48 1.59 11.78
N SER A 92 -9.33 0.78 12.43
CA SER A 92 -9.11 -0.69 12.49
C SER A 92 -9.28 -1.35 11.13
N GLN A 93 -10.19 -0.83 10.29
CA GLN A 93 -10.43 -1.34 8.94
C GLN A 93 -9.26 -1.01 8.02
N LEU A 94 -8.75 0.23 8.08
CA LEU A 94 -7.57 0.64 7.32
C LEU A 94 -6.33 -0.18 7.75
N TYR A 95 -6.16 -0.40 9.05
CA TYR A 95 -5.08 -1.23 9.58
C TYR A 95 -5.16 -2.67 9.07
N SER A 96 -6.35 -3.29 9.06
CA SER A 96 -6.55 -4.64 8.52
C SER A 96 -6.11 -4.75 7.07
N VAL A 97 -6.53 -3.80 6.22
CA VAL A 97 -6.15 -3.78 4.79
C VAL A 97 -4.64 -3.62 4.62
N ALA A 98 -4.01 -2.71 5.36
CA ALA A 98 -2.57 -2.49 5.29
C ALA A 98 -1.76 -3.72 5.75
N ASN A 99 -2.20 -4.39 6.82
CA ASN A 99 -1.57 -5.60 7.33
C ASN A 99 -1.69 -6.79 6.36
N ASP A 100 -2.87 -6.98 5.78
CA ASP A 100 -3.11 -8.03 4.80
C ASP A 100 -2.30 -7.79 3.52
N LEU A 101 -2.22 -6.53 3.06
CA LEU A 101 -1.38 -6.16 1.91
C LEU A 101 0.11 -6.42 2.19
N GLN A 102 0.61 -6.06 3.38
CA GLN A 102 2.00 -6.34 3.77
C GLN A 102 2.29 -7.85 3.78
N THR A 103 1.35 -8.65 4.27
CA THR A 103 1.44 -10.12 4.27
C THR A 103 1.51 -10.66 2.85
N GLN A 104 0.64 -10.16 1.96
CA GLN A 104 0.66 -10.55 0.54
C GLN A 104 1.99 -10.18 -0.12
N ILE A 105 2.51 -8.97 0.08
CA ILE A 105 3.80 -8.55 -0.47
C ILE A 105 4.94 -9.47 -0.01
N ASN A 106 4.98 -9.79 1.28
CA ASN A 106 6.01 -10.66 1.86
C ASN A 106 5.94 -12.09 1.30
N ASN A 107 4.72 -12.59 1.05
CA ASN A 107 4.49 -13.94 0.54
C ASN A 107 4.48 -14.04 -0.99
N SER A 108 4.58 -12.92 -1.71
CA SER A 108 4.55 -12.85 -3.18
C SER A 108 5.93 -13.08 -3.81
N THR A 109 6.06 -12.67 -5.09
CA THR A 109 7.19 -12.75 -6.01
C THR A 109 8.60 -12.65 -5.40
N PRO A 110 8.90 -11.79 -4.40
CA PRO A 110 10.23 -11.78 -3.77
C PRO A 110 10.62 -13.11 -3.12
N GLY A 111 9.69 -13.80 -2.45
CA GLY A 111 9.95 -15.10 -1.82
C GLY A 111 10.25 -16.20 -2.86
N GLN A 112 9.49 -16.23 -3.96
CA GLN A 112 9.71 -17.18 -5.05
C GLN A 112 11.01 -16.90 -5.82
N ILE A 113 11.32 -15.63 -6.05
CA ILE A 113 12.58 -15.22 -6.67
C ILE A 113 13.77 -15.63 -5.79
N ASN A 114 13.69 -15.41 -4.47
CA ASN A 114 14.75 -15.82 -3.56
C ASN A 114 15.00 -17.34 -3.63
N ASN A 115 13.95 -18.16 -3.66
CA ASN A 115 14.08 -19.61 -3.82
C ASN A 115 14.75 -19.98 -5.15
N ASN A 116 14.36 -19.31 -6.24
CA ASN A 116 14.98 -19.53 -7.55
C ASN A 116 16.45 -19.13 -7.57
N ILE A 117 16.82 -17.99 -6.97
CA ILE A 117 18.20 -17.52 -6.83
C ILE A 117 19.02 -18.53 -6.02
N THR A 118 18.51 -19.01 -4.89
CA THR A 118 19.18 -20.04 -4.08
C THR A 118 19.42 -21.32 -4.89
N ASN A 119 18.41 -21.79 -5.64
CA ASN A 119 18.55 -22.96 -6.50
C ASN A 119 19.59 -22.75 -7.62
N LEU A 120 19.61 -21.56 -8.22
CA LEU A 120 20.62 -21.20 -9.23
C LEU A 120 22.02 -21.17 -8.63
N ASN A 121 22.21 -20.55 -7.46
CA ASN A 121 23.51 -20.51 -6.77
C ASN A 121 24.03 -21.92 -6.48
N ASN A 122 23.17 -22.83 -6.03
CA ASN A 122 23.54 -24.23 -5.79
C ASN A 122 23.96 -24.93 -7.10
N ARG A 123 23.22 -24.71 -8.18
CA ARG A 123 23.55 -25.26 -9.51
C ARG A 123 24.88 -24.71 -10.02
N VAL A 124 25.11 -23.40 -9.89
CA VAL A 124 26.37 -22.74 -10.27
C VAL A 124 27.54 -23.30 -9.45
N GLY A 125 27.42 -23.39 -8.13
CA GLY A 125 28.47 -23.98 -7.29
C GLY A 125 28.80 -25.43 -7.63
N ASN A 126 27.81 -26.22 -8.06
CA ASN A 126 28.05 -27.58 -8.55
C ASN A 126 28.79 -27.59 -9.90
N VAL A 127 28.47 -26.64 -10.80
CA VAL A 127 29.19 -26.47 -12.05
C VAL A 127 30.64 -26.03 -11.80
N GLU A 128 30.88 -25.08 -10.90
CA GLU A 128 32.22 -24.63 -10.51
C GLU A 128 33.10 -25.79 -10.02
N LYS A 129 32.56 -26.64 -9.13
CA LYS A 129 33.27 -27.86 -8.66
C LYS A 129 33.63 -28.80 -9.81
N ARG A 130 32.71 -29.01 -10.76
CA ARG A 130 32.95 -29.86 -11.94
C ARG A 130 34.04 -29.26 -12.83
N VAL A 131 34.01 -27.95 -13.08
CA VAL A 131 35.02 -27.25 -13.87
C VAL A 131 36.40 -27.39 -13.22
N ASN A 132 36.50 -27.20 -11.89
CA ASN A 132 37.75 -27.37 -11.17
C ASN A 132 38.30 -28.80 -11.29
N LYS A 133 37.44 -29.82 -11.21
CA LYS A 133 37.84 -31.22 -11.39
C LYS A 133 38.32 -31.52 -12.82
N VAL A 134 37.65 -30.96 -13.83
CA VAL A 134 38.09 -31.08 -15.23
C VAL A 134 39.43 -30.41 -15.44
N GLY A 135 39.61 -29.19 -14.92
CA GLY A 135 40.88 -28.45 -14.98
C GLY A 135 42.04 -29.23 -14.33
N ALA A 136 41.81 -29.82 -13.16
CA ALA A 136 42.79 -30.68 -12.50
C ALA A 136 43.10 -31.95 -13.33
N GLY A 137 42.09 -32.59 -13.91
CA GLY A 137 42.27 -33.76 -14.79
C GLY A 137 43.09 -33.44 -16.04
N SER A 138 42.84 -32.29 -16.69
CA SER A 138 43.65 -31.85 -17.83
C SER A 138 45.10 -31.55 -17.44
N ALA A 139 45.33 -30.95 -16.26
CA ALA A 139 46.68 -30.70 -15.77
C ALA A 139 47.43 -32.02 -15.48
N ALA A 140 46.75 -33.00 -14.89
CA ALA A 140 47.31 -34.32 -14.65
C ALA A 140 47.66 -35.05 -15.96
N LEU A 141 46.81 -34.96 -16.99
CA LEU A 141 47.09 -35.52 -18.31
C LEU A 141 48.26 -34.83 -19.01
N ALA A 142 48.35 -33.50 -18.91
CA ALA A 142 49.46 -32.73 -19.47
C ALA A 142 50.81 -33.04 -18.78
N ALA A 143 50.77 -33.42 -17.50
CA ALA A 143 51.95 -33.85 -16.74
C ALA A 143 52.37 -35.30 -17.05
N LEU A 144 51.59 -36.04 -17.84
CA LEU A 144 51.96 -37.38 -18.27
C LEU A 144 53.10 -37.27 -19.30
N HIS A 145 54.34 -37.53 -18.90
CA HIS A 145 55.42 -37.72 -19.87
C HIS A 145 55.21 -39.02 -20.65
N PRO A 146 55.58 -39.05 -21.96
CA PRO A 146 55.61 -40.29 -22.72
C PRO A 146 56.42 -41.33 -21.94
N LEU A 147 55.91 -42.55 -21.80
CA LEU A 147 56.72 -43.63 -21.27
C LEU A 147 57.86 -43.86 -22.26
N ASP A 148 59.09 -43.70 -21.80
CA ASP A 148 60.25 -44.03 -22.62
C ASP A 148 60.16 -45.54 -22.88
N PHE A 149 59.78 -45.91 -24.10
CA PHE A 149 59.58 -47.30 -24.44
C PHE A 149 60.96 -47.91 -24.54
N ASN A 150 61.39 -48.67 -23.53
CA ASN A 150 62.64 -49.40 -23.54
C ASN A 150 62.41 -50.76 -24.24
N PRO A 151 62.82 -50.95 -25.51
CA PRO A 151 62.59 -52.19 -26.23
C PRO A 151 63.36 -53.40 -25.65
N ASP A 152 64.29 -53.18 -24.72
CA ASP A 152 65.10 -54.22 -24.08
C ASP A 152 64.56 -54.71 -22.72
N ASP A 153 63.50 -54.10 -22.17
CA ASP A 153 62.80 -54.63 -20.99
C ASP A 153 61.90 -55.82 -21.40
N LYS A 154 62.46 -57.03 -21.30
CA LYS A 154 61.74 -58.31 -21.40
C LYS A 154 61.44 -58.90 -20.03
#